data_AF-W2KZN4-F1
#
_entry.id   AF-W2KZN4-F1
#
_cell.length_a   1.000
_cell.length_b   1.000
_cell.length_c   1.000
_cell.angle_alpha   90.00
_cell.angle_beta   90.00
_cell.angle_gamma   90.00
#
_symmetry.space_group_name_H-M   'P 1'
#
loop_
_entity.id
_entity.type
_entity.pdbx_description
1 polymer ?
#
loop_
_entity_poly.entity_id
_entity_poly.type
_entity_poly.pdbx_seq_one_letter_code
_entity_poly.pdbx_strand_id
1 'polypeptide(L)'
;MANRVMNEPTGAAQDLKRVSILSQVRRKVAATWHQSQIGHRSEYSVERLLAFQDYHERTSVSRAIAVCALSPIPALLAALAIDCIPLKAPSDGWQANYAVWIRLFLAMGTEAFGVVCQMRAVIDPGTISNICSAVISIGTAACSVLSFVLLAVLWRFPVPFGYVLAINPFVIFFSLFTVLVVGPRVLIQCPTSRKQFKAQFIIIVNQGIVAICYPIFSAIFNGLSGIQQTAFIFVMPIIKFFTKQNIANAAKNYHEYVAPVVVFSVDLFNVYYVAICMQSSKSIATTLIIMATDGFHVILALRDIFHRNNSVHTSESSIDNTQYYLRDLPRVLQKACQDETAKFNHRIRLYAPFPLPLSIRSRDFMNEFSKTSKFANDTATTRRCSTKTAMKRNSGIEPARSASKKSAPTFSSLKEHEIVPTTLWQSKKFSLEASRSGNISEKDVLESLQTLFHSEYVLLAEYIEFMVPILYSLYLSVLFHLPIAAYYPHSASMTIEKLQDTVTNILIYAVIEFASFGALLVLLKRKFGFSPLYQLAFVLETQASALQGHLFTSTASSSTFHGAFGAFADARDDCVAWPHELHDLAFLRTAQMPAEDAAASLFDLDAVVAANGLALVSSVEQVAH
;
A
#
# COMPACT_ATOMS: atom_id res chain seq x y z
N MET A 1 -48.06 30.32 53.68
CA MET A 1 -46.60 30.20 53.52
C MET A 1 -46.33 28.96 52.68
N ALA A 2 -45.75 29.14 51.50
CA ALA A 2 -45.60 28.09 50.49
C ALA A 2 -44.55 27.05 50.89
N ASN A 3 -44.94 25.77 50.92
CA ASN A 3 -44.03 24.63 51.01
C ASN A 3 -43.31 24.45 49.67
N ARG A 4 -42.02 24.77 49.62
CA ARG A 4 -41.12 24.43 48.52
C ARG A 4 -40.32 23.20 48.94
N VAL A 5 -40.86 22.01 48.67
CA VAL A 5 -40.08 20.76 48.75
C VAL A 5 -39.12 20.75 47.56
N MET A 6 -37.84 20.98 47.83
CA MET A 6 -36.76 20.71 46.88
C MET A 6 -36.64 19.19 46.72
N ASN A 7 -37.06 18.66 45.58
CA ASN A 7 -36.66 17.33 45.14
C ASN A 7 -35.15 17.39 44.82
N GLU A 8 -34.32 16.89 45.72
CA GLU A 8 -32.97 16.47 45.35
C GLU A 8 -33.08 15.32 44.33
N PRO A 9 -32.33 15.36 43.21
CA PRO A 9 -32.25 14.22 42.32
C PRO A 9 -31.54 13.07 43.05
N THR A 10 -32.30 12.04 43.42
CA THR A 10 -31.80 10.79 43.99
C THR A 10 -30.62 10.26 43.17
N GLY A 11 -29.52 9.86 43.84
CA GLY A 11 -28.26 9.41 43.19
C GLY A 11 -28.46 8.35 42.09
N ALA A 12 -29.53 7.56 42.18
CA ALA A 12 -29.95 6.62 41.14
C ALA A 12 -30.21 7.27 39.76
N ALA A 13 -30.79 8.48 39.71
CA ALA A 13 -31.05 9.19 38.46
C ALA A 13 -29.77 9.75 37.83
N GLN A 14 -28.78 10.13 38.65
CA GLN A 14 -27.47 10.56 38.18
C GLN A 14 -26.63 9.36 37.67
N ASP A 15 -26.71 8.21 38.35
CA ASP A 15 -26.03 6.98 37.93
C ASP A 15 -26.62 6.42 36.63
N LEU A 16 -27.95 6.41 36.47
CA LEU A 16 -28.61 6.03 35.21
C LEU A 16 -28.20 6.94 34.05
N LYS A 17 -28.05 8.25 34.30
CA LYS A 17 -27.59 9.21 33.29
C LYS A 17 -26.11 8.98 32.94
N ARG A 18 -25.26 8.68 33.93
CA ARG A 18 -23.83 8.38 33.73
C ARG A 18 -23.64 7.07 32.95
N VAL A 19 -24.39 6.01 33.27
CA VAL A 19 -24.41 4.74 32.52
C VAL A 19 -24.92 4.95 31.09
N SER A 20 -25.95 5.78 30.89
CA SER A 20 -26.46 6.13 29.56
C SER A 20 -25.43 6.85 28.70
N ILE A 21 -24.75 7.87 29.26
CA ILE A 21 -23.67 8.59 28.57
C ILE A 21 -22.50 7.65 28.26
N LEU A 22 -22.06 6.83 29.21
CA LEU A 22 -21.01 5.82 28.97
C LEU A 22 -21.40 4.83 27.87
N SER A 23 -22.67 4.40 27.82
CA SER A 23 -23.16 3.52 26.76
C SER A 23 -23.22 4.19 25.39
N GLN A 24 -23.50 5.51 25.34
CA GLN A 24 -23.50 6.29 24.11
C GLN A 24 -22.08 6.58 23.63
N VAL A 25 -21.16 6.91 24.54
CA VAL A 25 -19.74 7.07 24.25
C VAL A 25 -19.16 5.74 23.77
N ARG A 26 -19.42 4.63 24.47
CA ARG A 26 -19.00 3.30 24.05
C ARG A 26 -19.55 2.93 22.67
N ARG A 27 -20.82 3.22 22.39
CA ARG A 27 -21.42 2.99 21.05
C ARG A 27 -20.79 3.87 19.98
N LYS A 28 -20.53 5.14 20.25
CA LYS A 28 -19.83 6.04 19.33
C LYS A 28 -18.40 5.58 19.08
N VAL A 29 -17.65 5.25 20.13
CA VAL A 29 -16.28 4.73 20.04
C VAL A 29 -16.25 3.42 19.26
N ALA A 30 -17.17 2.49 19.55
CA ALA A 30 -17.27 1.23 18.79
C ALA A 30 -17.64 1.47 17.32
N ALA A 31 -18.57 2.39 17.03
CA ALA A 31 -18.94 2.73 15.65
C ALA A 31 -17.77 3.39 14.89
N THR A 32 -17.08 4.35 15.52
CA THR A 32 -15.88 4.99 14.95
C THR A 32 -14.75 3.98 14.77
N TRP A 33 -14.54 3.08 15.73
CA TRP A 33 -13.56 2.00 15.65
C TRP A 33 -13.85 1.07 14.46
N HIS A 34 -15.09 0.60 14.34
CA HIS A 34 -15.54 -0.24 13.21
C HIS A 34 -15.40 0.47 11.86
N GLN A 35 -15.65 1.78 11.78
CA GLN A 35 -15.48 2.57 10.55
C GLN A 35 -14.00 2.86 10.23
N SER A 36 -13.12 2.85 11.23
CA SER A 36 -11.67 3.03 11.03
C SER A 36 -10.99 1.77 10.50
N GLN A 37 -11.58 0.58 10.74
CA GLN A 37 -11.03 -0.68 10.23
C GLN A 37 -11.09 -0.74 8.70
N ILE A 38 -9.92 -0.80 8.07
CA ILE A 38 -9.77 -0.78 6.61
C ILE A 38 -10.47 -1.97 5.95
N GLY A 39 -10.40 -3.15 6.58
CA GLY A 39 -11.06 -4.36 6.11
C GLY A 39 -12.59 -4.26 6.04
N HIS A 40 -13.20 -3.22 6.61
CA HIS A 40 -14.64 -2.98 6.55
C HIS A 40 -15.05 -1.93 5.51
N ARG A 41 -14.09 -1.40 4.75
CA ARG A 41 -14.34 -0.32 3.77
C ARG A 41 -14.74 -0.81 2.39
N SER A 42 -14.63 -2.11 2.12
CA SER A 42 -15.03 -2.69 0.85
C SER A 42 -15.47 -4.14 0.95
N GLU A 43 -15.86 -4.67 -0.20
CA GLU A 43 -16.25 -6.06 -0.41
C GLU A 43 -15.78 -6.54 -1.78
N TYR A 44 -15.60 -7.85 -1.96
CA TYR A 44 -15.31 -8.42 -3.27
C TYR A 44 -16.43 -8.14 -4.27
N SER A 45 -16.05 -7.79 -5.49
CA SER A 45 -16.94 -7.84 -6.65
C SER A 45 -17.12 -9.29 -7.10
N VAL A 46 -18.19 -9.50 -7.86
CA VAL A 46 -18.40 -10.79 -8.54
C VAL A 46 -17.22 -11.10 -9.47
N GLU A 47 -16.71 -10.12 -10.21
CA GLU A 47 -15.52 -10.28 -11.06
C GLU A 47 -14.28 -10.74 -10.27
N ARG A 48 -13.97 -10.13 -9.12
CA ARG A 48 -12.83 -10.54 -8.29
C ARG A 48 -13.01 -11.92 -7.66
N LEU A 49 -14.22 -12.25 -7.21
CA LEU A 49 -14.53 -13.57 -6.68
C LEU A 49 -14.30 -14.68 -7.72
N LEU A 50 -14.82 -14.49 -8.94
CA LEU A 50 -14.66 -15.46 -10.03
C LEU A 50 -13.21 -15.54 -10.51
N ALA A 51 -12.51 -14.41 -10.61
CA ALA A 51 -11.08 -14.39 -10.96
C ALA A 51 -10.24 -15.14 -9.91
N PHE A 52 -10.58 -14.99 -8.63
CA PHE A 52 -9.93 -15.72 -7.55
C PHE A 52 -10.22 -17.23 -7.60
N GLN A 53 -11.47 -17.62 -7.85
CA GLN A 53 -11.84 -19.03 -8.05
C GLN A 53 -11.05 -19.64 -9.23
N ASP A 54 -11.05 -18.96 -10.37
CA ASP A 54 -10.31 -19.38 -11.57
C ASP A 54 -8.80 -19.50 -11.29
N TYR A 55 -8.24 -18.61 -10.46
CA TYR A 55 -6.84 -18.66 -10.05
C TYR A 55 -6.56 -19.87 -9.14
N HIS A 56 -7.41 -20.10 -8.15
CA HIS A 56 -7.31 -21.23 -7.23
C HIS A 56 -7.37 -22.58 -7.96
N GLU A 57 -8.23 -22.72 -8.98
CA GLU A 57 -8.34 -23.95 -9.78
C GLU A 57 -7.14 -24.19 -10.70
N ARG A 58 -6.51 -23.11 -11.22
CA ARG A 58 -5.43 -23.20 -12.23
C ARG A 58 -4.03 -23.25 -11.62
N THR A 59 -3.82 -22.65 -10.46
CA THR A 59 -2.49 -22.39 -9.91
C THR A 59 -2.07 -23.53 -8.97
N SER A 60 -0.83 -24.02 -9.13
CA SER A 60 -0.25 -25.00 -8.19
C SER A 60 0.29 -24.30 -6.94
N VAL A 61 0.36 -25.03 -5.81
CA VAL A 61 0.95 -24.52 -4.55
C VAL A 61 2.38 -24.00 -4.77
N SER A 62 3.19 -24.71 -5.56
CA SER A 62 4.57 -24.31 -5.86
C SER A 62 4.66 -22.95 -6.57
N ARG A 63 3.75 -22.68 -7.51
CA ARG A 63 3.66 -21.38 -8.18
C ARG A 63 3.23 -20.30 -7.20
N ALA A 64 2.25 -20.57 -6.33
CA ALA A 64 1.82 -19.61 -5.32
C ALA A 64 2.97 -19.23 -4.36
N ILE A 65 3.75 -20.22 -3.89
CA ILE A 65 4.95 -19.96 -3.06
C ILE A 65 5.98 -19.15 -3.83
N ALA A 66 6.26 -19.51 -5.08
CA ALA A 66 7.23 -18.80 -5.92
C ALA A 66 6.82 -17.34 -6.13
N VAL A 67 5.55 -17.06 -6.41
CA VAL A 67 5.03 -15.68 -6.52
C VAL A 67 5.29 -14.91 -5.22
N CYS A 68 4.98 -15.49 -4.06
CA CYS A 68 5.23 -14.84 -2.77
C CYS A 68 6.71 -14.57 -2.50
N ALA A 69 7.61 -15.51 -2.83
CA ALA A 69 9.04 -15.38 -2.55
C ALA A 69 9.77 -14.46 -3.56
N LEU A 70 9.38 -14.50 -4.84
CA LEU A 70 10.08 -13.78 -5.91
C LEU A 70 9.58 -12.34 -6.09
N SER A 71 8.35 -12.03 -5.66
CA SER A 71 7.78 -10.68 -5.79
C SER A 71 8.72 -9.57 -5.27
N PRO A 72 9.32 -9.64 -4.07
CA PRO A 72 10.14 -8.52 -3.59
C PRO A 72 11.55 -8.41 -4.18
N ILE A 73 12.04 -9.46 -4.86
CA ILE A 73 13.44 -9.56 -5.29
C ILE A 73 13.86 -8.45 -6.28
N PRO A 74 13.07 -8.06 -7.30
CA PRO A 74 13.49 -7.02 -8.24
C PRO A 74 13.79 -5.66 -7.57
N ALA A 75 13.00 -5.26 -6.57
CA ALA A 75 13.24 -4.03 -5.82
C ALA A 75 14.52 -4.10 -4.98
N LEU A 76 14.77 -5.23 -4.32
CA LEU A 76 16.02 -5.48 -3.58
C LEU A 76 17.23 -5.42 -4.51
N LEU A 77 17.18 -6.09 -5.67
CA LEU A 77 18.27 -6.10 -6.64
C LEU A 77 18.54 -4.69 -7.20
N ALA A 78 17.50 -3.90 -7.47
CA ALA A 78 17.65 -2.52 -7.92
C ALA A 78 18.38 -1.66 -6.87
N ALA A 79 18.01 -1.77 -5.59
CA ALA A 79 18.67 -1.06 -4.52
C ALA A 79 20.14 -1.46 -4.36
N LEU A 80 20.43 -2.76 -4.33
CA LEU A 80 21.82 -3.25 -4.28
C LEU A 80 22.63 -2.81 -5.49
N ALA A 81 22.04 -2.81 -6.70
CA ALA A 81 22.71 -2.33 -7.90
C ALA A 81 23.07 -0.83 -7.83
N ILE A 82 22.22 -0.01 -7.21
CA ILE A 82 22.51 1.42 -6.97
C ILE A 82 23.63 1.59 -5.93
N ASP A 83 23.65 0.74 -4.90
CA ASP A 83 24.68 0.78 -3.84
C ASP A 83 26.03 0.18 -4.26
N CYS A 84 26.05 -0.61 -5.34
CA CYS A 84 27.30 -1.05 -5.97
C CYS A 84 28.09 0.10 -6.64
N ILE A 85 27.49 1.27 -6.85
CA ILE A 85 28.18 2.42 -7.44
C ILE A 85 29.02 3.10 -6.34
N PRO A 86 30.37 3.10 -6.44
CA PRO A 86 31.23 3.57 -5.37
C PRO A 86 31.17 5.10 -5.20
N LEU A 87 31.33 5.55 -3.96
CA LEU A 87 31.48 6.96 -3.61
C LEU A 87 32.94 7.30 -3.29
N LYS A 88 33.27 8.61 -3.32
CA LYS A 88 34.53 9.14 -2.82
C LYS A 88 34.30 9.89 -1.50
N ALA A 89 35.38 10.38 -0.91
CA ALA A 89 35.30 11.18 0.31
C ALA A 89 34.46 12.47 0.05
N PRO A 90 33.49 12.80 0.92
CA PRO A 90 32.70 14.03 0.77
C PRO A 90 33.56 15.31 0.77
N SER A 91 34.73 15.27 1.41
CA SER A 91 35.73 16.35 1.43
C SER A 91 36.22 16.78 0.05
N ASP A 92 36.17 15.89 -0.94
CA ASP A 92 36.64 16.16 -2.31
C ASP A 92 35.66 17.06 -3.10
N GLY A 93 34.53 17.42 -2.48
CA GLY A 93 33.52 18.30 -3.06
C GLY A 93 32.59 17.61 -4.05
N TRP A 94 31.59 18.37 -4.51
CA TRP A 94 30.49 17.86 -5.32
C TRP A 94 30.90 17.43 -6.74
N GLN A 95 31.97 18.02 -7.29
CA GLN A 95 32.46 17.71 -8.64
C GLN A 95 33.22 16.38 -8.67
N ALA A 96 34.04 16.12 -7.65
CA ALA A 96 34.76 14.85 -7.53
C ALA A 96 33.81 13.67 -7.25
N ASN A 97 32.68 13.95 -6.60
CA ASN A 97 31.64 12.99 -6.21
C ASN A 97 30.51 12.87 -7.25
N TYR A 98 30.83 12.87 -8.54
CA TYR A 98 29.82 12.76 -9.61
C TYR A 98 28.95 11.49 -9.53
N ALA A 99 29.48 10.42 -8.91
CA ALA A 99 28.77 9.18 -8.66
C ALA A 99 27.53 9.36 -7.75
N VAL A 100 27.54 10.34 -6.85
CA VAL A 100 26.36 10.69 -6.02
C VAL A 100 25.18 11.07 -6.92
N TRP A 101 25.42 11.87 -7.96
CA TRP A 101 24.38 12.34 -8.87
C TRP A 101 23.82 11.22 -9.73
N ILE A 102 24.68 10.28 -10.18
CA ILE A 102 24.25 9.08 -10.92
C ILE A 102 23.36 8.21 -10.03
N ARG A 103 23.77 7.99 -8.79
CA ARG A 103 22.99 7.18 -7.82
C ARG A 103 21.66 7.84 -7.50
N LEU A 104 21.67 9.15 -7.26
CA LEU A 104 20.45 9.91 -7.01
C LEU A 104 19.49 9.87 -8.21
N PHE A 105 20.03 9.96 -9.43
CA PHE A 105 19.25 9.81 -10.67
C PHE A 105 18.63 8.42 -10.80
N LEU A 106 19.38 7.35 -10.53
CA LEU A 106 18.86 5.98 -10.58
C LEU A 106 17.84 5.71 -9.48
N ALA A 107 18.06 6.20 -8.26
CA ALA A 107 17.14 6.07 -7.14
C ALA A 107 15.82 6.81 -7.42
N MET A 108 15.89 8.11 -7.76
CA MET A 108 14.71 8.91 -8.10
C MET A 108 14.02 8.43 -9.38
N GLY A 109 14.77 7.91 -10.36
CA GLY A 109 14.19 7.34 -11.58
C GLY A 109 13.40 6.06 -11.29
N THR A 110 13.95 5.19 -10.44
CA THR A 110 13.30 3.96 -9.99
C THR A 110 12.07 4.28 -9.13
N GLU A 111 12.19 5.26 -8.23
CA GLU A 111 11.09 5.76 -7.41
C GLU A 111 9.96 6.35 -8.28
N ALA A 112 10.29 7.26 -9.20
CA ALA A 112 9.31 7.87 -10.11
C ALA A 112 8.65 6.83 -11.00
N PHE A 113 9.40 5.85 -11.51
CA PHE A 113 8.83 4.71 -12.23
C PHE A 113 7.88 3.89 -11.35
N GLY A 114 8.24 3.67 -10.10
CA GLY A 114 7.38 3.00 -9.13
C GLY A 114 6.06 3.74 -8.90
N VAL A 115 6.11 5.06 -8.71
CA VAL A 115 4.91 5.90 -8.58
C VAL A 115 4.06 5.88 -9.85
N VAL A 116 4.67 5.92 -11.04
CA VAL A 116 3.91 5.77 -12.30
C VAL A 116 3.22 4.39 -12.38
N CYS A 117 3.87 3.33 -11.92
CA CYS A 117 3.26 2.00 -11.87
C CYS A 117 2.06 1.95 -10.90
N GLN A 118 2.17 2.54 -9.71
CA GLN A 118 1.06 2.69 -8.76
C GLN A 118 -0.11 3.47 -9.40
N MET A 119 0.21 4.54 -10.11
CA MET A 119 -0.74 5.41 -10.79
C MET A 119 -1.45 4.70 -11.95
N ARG A 120 -0.72 3.94 -12.77
CA ARG A 120 -1.29 3.13 -13.87
C ARG A 120 -2.21 2.02 -13.39
N ALA A 121 -2.01 1.54 -12.16
CA ALA A 121 -2.87 0.51 -11.58
C ALA A 121 -4.25 1.05 -11.20
N VAL A 122 -4.40 2.38 -11.04
CA VAL A 122 -5.67 2.97 -10.61
C VAL A 122 -6.39 3.83 -11.64
N ILE A 123 -5.71 4.16 -12.74
CA ILE A 123 -6.24 4.99 -13.82
C ILE A 123 -6.66 4.08 -14.97
N ASP A 124 -7.61 4.57 -15.77
CA ASP A 124 -8.09 3.87 -16.94
C ASP A 124 -6.95 3.33 -17.84
N PRO A 125 -7.00 2.02 -18.21
CA PRO A 125 -6.00 1.39 -19.05
C PRO A 125 -5.82 2.14 -20.39
N GLY A 126 -4.57 2.43 -20.74
CA GLY A 126 -4.21 3.13 -21.98
C GLY A 126 -4.06 4.65 -21.85
N THR A 127 -4.37 5.25 -20.68
CA THR A 127 -4.14 6.69 -20.44
C THR A 127 -2.65 7.04 -20.43
N ILE A 128 -1.82 6.18 -19.82
CA ILE A 128 -0.36 6.36 -19.74
C ILE A 128 0.29 5.17 -20.45
N SER A 129 0.97 5.44 -21.57
CA SER A 129 1.75 4.43 -22.30
C SER A 129 3.08 4.12 -21.61
N ASN A 130 3.77 3.04 -22.00
CA ASN A 130 5.11 2.72 -21.49
C ASN A 130 6.13 3.83 -21.80
N ILE A 131 6.02 4.47 -22.96
CA ILE A 131 6.87 5.61 -23.35
C ILE A 131 6.58 6.80 -22.44
N CYS A 132 5.30 7.10 -22.21
CA CYS A 132 4.87 8.13 -21.27
C CYS A 132 5.44 7.87 -19.86
N SER A 133 5.40 6.63 -19.39
CA SER A 133 6.01 6.25 -18.11
C SER A 133 7.51 6.56 -18.07
N ALA A 134 8.27 6.15 -19.10
CA ALA A 134 9.70 6.42 -19.17
C ALA A 134 10.00 7.93 -19.18
N VAL A 135 9.23 8.73 -19.93
CA VAL A 135 9.38 10.19 -19.99
C VAL A 135 9.10 10.83 -18.63
N ILE A 136 8.02 10.44 -17.95
CA ILE A 136 7.70 10.96 -16.62
C ILE A 136 8.82 10.61 -15.63
N SER A 137 9.27 9.36 -15.61
CA SER A 137 10.30 8.91 -14.67
C SER A 137 11.66 9.57 -14.90
N ILE A 138 12.15 9.57 -16.15
CA ILE A 138 13.45 10.15 -16.52
C ILE A 138 13.41 11.67 -16.36
N GLY A 139 12.34 12.32 -16.80
CA GLY A 139 12.17 13.77 -16.67
C GLY A 139 12.16 14.20 -15.20
N THR A 140 11.39 13.52 -14.36
CA THR A 140 11.34 13.78 -12.91
C THR A 140 12.70 13.60 -12.27
N ALA A 141 13.38 12.48 -12.53
CA ALA A 141 14.70 12.22 -11.96
C ALA A 141 15.75 13.24 -12.40
N ALA A 142 15.79 13.59 -13.69
CA ALA A 142 16.73 14.56 -14.22
C ALA A 142 16.53 15.95 -13.61
N CYS A 143 15.29 16.46 -13.60
CA CYS A 143 14.98 17.77 -13.04
C CYS A 143 15.24 17.83 -11.53
N SER A 144 14.83 16.81 -10.77
CA SER A 144 15.08 16.74 -9.33
C SER A 144 16.58 16.71 -9.00
N VAL A 145 17.37 15.90 -9.72
CA VAL A 145 18.83 15.84 -9.54
C VAL A 145 19.48 17.17 -9.90
N LEU A 146 19.09 17.81 -11.00
CA LEU A 146 19.63 19.12 -11.39
C LEU A 146 19.32 20.19 -10.33
N SER A 147 18.12 20.21 -9.76
CA SER A 147 17.79 21.09 -8.64
C SER A 147 18.64 20.81 -7.41
N PHE A 148 18.96 19.53 -7.15
CA PHE A 148 19.78 19.12 -6.02
C PHE A 148 21.27 19.44 -6.21
N VAL A 149 21.78 19.31 -7.44
CA VAL A 149 23.12 19.79 -7.83
C VAL A 149 23.20 21.30 -7.65
N LEU A 150 22.20 22.05 -8.12
CA LEU A 150 22.14 23.50 -7.94
C LEU A 150 22.17 23.88 -6.46
N LEU A 151 21.40 23.18 -5.63
CA LEU A 151 21.41 23.40 -4.18
C LEU A 151 22.79 23.13 -3.56
N ALA A 152 23.46 22.06 -3.97
CA ALA A 152 24.82 21.75 -3.50
C ALA A 152 25.86 22.80 -3.94
N VAL A 153 25.69 23.39 -5.13
CA VAL A 153 26.54 24.47 -5.64
C VAL A 153 26.31 25.78 -4.88
N LEU A 154 25.04 26.12 -4.61
CA LEU A 154 24.67 27.40 -4.00
C LEU A 154 24.87 27.43 -2.48
N TRP A 155 24.77 26.27 -1.80
CA TRP A 155 24.79 26.21 -0.34
C TRP A 155 26.02 25.50 0.22
N ARG A 156 26.05 24.17 0.18
CA ARG A 156 27.14 23.33 0.70
C ARG A 156 27.01 21.91 0.17
N PHE A 157 28.15 21.24 0.03
CA PHE A 157 28.23 19.80 -0.19
C PHE A 157 28.99 19.14 0.99
N PRO A 158 28.52 18.00 1.54
CA PRO A 158 27.23 17.35 1.28
C PRO A 158 26.03 18.19 1.76
N VAL A 159 24.88 18.04 1.10
CA VAL A 159 23.67 18.81 1.42
C VAL A 159 23.04 18.25 2.71
N PRO A 160 22.88 19.06 3.77
CA PRO A 160 22.25 18.62 5.00
C PRO A 160 20.76 18.34 4.77
N PHE A 161 20.19 17.32 5.42
CA PHE A 161 18.79 16.91 5.22
C PHE A 161 18.44 16.58 3.76
N GLY A 162 19.42 16.15 2.96
CA GLY A 162 19.27 16.14 1.52
C GLY A 162 18.11 15.32 0.98
N TYR A 163 17.82 14.18 1.60
CA TYR A 163 16.64 13.37 1.25
C TYR A 163 15.32 14.11 1.51
N VAL A 164 15.18 14.76 2.67
CA VAL A 164 13.97 15.53 3.04
C VAL A 164 13.77 16.71 2.08
N LEU A 165 14.86 17.42 1.75
CA LEU A 165 14.81 18.54 0.80
C LEU A 165 14.52 18.08 -0.63
N ALA A 166 14.89 16.85 -1.00
CA ALA A 166 14.66 16.30 -2.33
C ALA A 166 13.20 15.88 -2.60
N ILE A 167 12.41 15.58 -1.56
CA ILE A 167 11.01 15.14 -1.69
C ILE A 167 10.15 16.22 -2.37
N ASN A 168 10.31 17.50 -1.99
CA ASN A 168 9.48 18.57 -2.53
C ASN A 168 9.72 18.80 -4.05
N PRO A 169 10.96 19.00 -4.53
CA PRO A 169 11.25 19.04 -5.97
C PRO A 169 10.74 17.79 -6.70
N PHE A 170 10.91 16.61 -6.11
CA PHE A 170 10.45 15.36 -6.71
C PHE A 170 8.94 15.36 -6.95
N VAL A 171 8.13 15.68 -5.94
CA VAL A 171 6.67 15.72 -6.07
C VAL A 171 6.22 16.79 -7.07
N ILE A 172 6.88 17.95 -7.09
CA ILE A 172 6.58 19.04 -8.03
C ILE A 172 6.87 18.61 -9.47
N PHE A 173 8.08 18.13 -9.75
CA PHE A 173 8.45 17.70 -11.10
C PHE A 173 7.64 16.49 -11.55
N PHE A 174 7.39 15.52 -10.66
CA PHE A 174 6.54 14.37 -10.97
C PHE A 174 5.14 14.80 -11.41
N SER A 175 4.53 15.72 -10.65
CA SER A 175 3.21 16.26 -10.96
C SER A 175 3.22 17.02 -12.29
N LEU A 176 4.23 17.86 -12.52
CA LEU A 176 4.40 18.61 -13.75
C LEU A 176 4.53 17.68 -14.98
N PHE A 177 5.47 16.73 -14.97
CA PHE A 177 5.66 15.80 -16.07
C PHE A 177 4.42 14.94 -16.31
N THR A 178 3.73 14.52 -15.25
CA THR A 178 2.48 13.77 -15.36
C THR A 178 1.39 14.57 -16.08
N VAL A 179 1.19 15.83 -15.69
CA VAL A 179 0.21 16.73 -16.32
C VAL A 179 0.59 17.02 -17.79
N LEU A 180 1.87 17.27 -18.07
CA LEU A 180 2.36 17.54 -19.42
C LEU A 180 2.18 16.33 -20.35
N VAL A 181 2.50 15.12 -19.88
CA VAL A 181 2.46 13.89 -20.68
C VAL A 181 1.03 13.39 -20.91
N VAL A 182 0.16 13.48 -19.90
CA VAL A 182 -1.26 13.12 -20.04
C VAL A 182 -2.02 14.18 -20.86
N GLY A 183 -1.61 15.44 -20.72
CA GLY A 183 -2.18 16.59 -21.39
C GLY A 183 -3.24 17.28 -20.50
N PRO A 184 -3.11 18.60 -20.24
CA PRO A 184 -4.07 19.35 -19.42
C PRO A 184 -5.51 19.21 -19.92
N ARG A 185 -5.70 19.19 -21.25
CA ARG A 185 -7.01 19.09 -21.90
C ARG A 185 -7.75 17.79 -21.55
N VAL A 186 -7.04 16.67 -21.38
CA VAL A 186 -7.65 15.37 -21.03
C VAL A 186 -8.12 15.38 -19.58
N LEU A 187 -7.33 15.99 -18.68
CA LEU A 187 -7.68 16.14 -17.27
C LEU A 187 -8.86 17.10 -17.06
N ILE A 188 -8.99 18.14 -17.89
CA ILE A 188 -10.11 19.10 -17.83
C ILE A 188 -11.40 18.48 -18.40
N GLN A 189 -11.32 17.72 -19.50
CA GLN A 189 -12.50 17.21 -20.21
C GLN A 189 -13.17 16.00 -19.53
N CYS A 190 -12.42 15.18 -18.78
CA CYS A 190 -12.95 13.97 -18.16
C CYS A 190 -12.98 14.06 -16.62
N PRO A 191 -14.15 14.34 -16.00
CA PRO A 191 -14.25 14.52 -14.55
C PRO A 191 -13.87 13.27 -13.75
N THR A 192 -14.04 12.07 -14.32
CA THR A 192 -13.62 10.81 -13.67
C THR A 192 -12.10 10.67 -13.60
N SER A 193 -11.40 10.99 -14.70
CA SER A 193 -9.94 10.98 -14.75
C SER A 193 -9.37 12.01 -13.77
N ARG A 194 -9.91 13.23 -13.74
CA ARG A 194 -9.53 14.26 -12.76
C ARG A 194 -9.64 13.77 -11.32
N LYS A 195 -10.73 13.08 -10.96
CA LYS A 195 -10.92 12.53 -9.62
C LYS A 195 -9.90 11.43 -9.28
N GLN A 196 -9.59 10.53 -10.21
CA GLN A 196 -8.59 9.47 -10.02
C GLN A 196 -7.18 10.05 -9.83
N PHE A 197 -6.77 11.00 -10.69
CA PHE A 197 -5.48 11.69 -10.58
C PHE A 197 -5.38 12.47 -9.26
N LYS A 198 -6.42 13.22 -8.88
CA LYS A 198 -6.46 13.96 -7.60
C LYS A 198 -6.31 13.02 -6.40
N ALA A 199 -7.02 11.89 -6.40
CA ALA A 199 -6.89 10.89 -5.35
C ALA A 199 -5.48 10.30 -5.28
N GLN A 200 -4.84 10.00 -6.42
CA GLN A 200 -3.45 9.53 -6.44
C GLN A 200 -2.45 10.56 -5.94
N PHE A 201 -2.56 11.83 -6.35
CA PHE A 201 -1.68 12.87 -5.85
C PHE A 201 -1.81 13.05 -4.33
N ILE A 202 -3.02 12.97 -3.79
CA ILE A 202 -3.22 13.00 -2.32
C ILE A 202 -2.52 11.82 -1.66
N ILE A 203 -2.57 10.62 -2.24
CA ILE A 203 -1.88 9.43 -1.69
C ILE A 203 -0.36 9.61 -1.73
N ILE A 204 0.20 10.08 -2.85
CA ILE A 204 1.64 10.35 -3.02
C ILE A 204 2.12 11.41 -2.01
N VAL A 205 1.34 12.48 -1.82
CA VAL A 205 1.65 13.51 -0.81
C VAL A 205 1.64 12.89 0.59
N ASN A 206 0.64 12.08 0.95
CA ASN A 206 0.61 11.38 2.25
C ASN A 206 1.82 10.45 2.45
N GLN A 207 2.24 9.71 1.40
CA GLN A 207 3.47 8.90 1.46
C GLN A 207 4.73 9.78 1.65
N GLY A 208 4.82 10.90 0.95
CA GLY A 208 5.93 11.85 1.09
C GLY A 208 6.01 12.44 2.50
N ILE A 209 4.87 12.74 3.12
CA ILE A 209 4.79 13.23 4.51
C ILE A 209 5.36 12.19 5.47
N VAL A 210 4.92 10.94 5.34
CA VAL A 210 5.42 9.83 6.16
C VAL A 210 6.93 9.64 5.99
N ALA A 211 7.43 9.73 4.75
CA ALA A 211 8.85 9.68 4.43
C ALA A 211 9.66 10.83 5.05
N ILE A 212 9.04 11.98 5.34
CA ILE A 212 9.65 13.09 6.08
C ILE A 212 9.58 12.83 7.59
N CYS A 213 8.42 12.42 8.12
CA CYS A 213 8.18 12.23 9.56
C CYS A 213 9.11 11.18 10.17
N TYR A 214 9.41 10.09 9.46
CA TYR A 214 10.27 9.02 9.94
C TYR A 214 11.72 9.44 10.26
N PRO A 215 12.42 10.21 9.40
CA PRO A 215 13.67 10.87 9.75
C PRO A 215 13.61 11.67 11.06
N ILE A 216 12.56 12.48 11.25
CA ILE A 216 12.37 13.31 12.44
C ILE A 216 12.23 12.44 13.67
N PHE A 217 11.33 11.45 13.59
CA PHE A 217 11.10 10.48 14.63
C PHE A 217 12.41 9.79 14.99
N SER A 218 13.24 9.43 14.00
CA SER A 218 14.48 8.69 14.23
C SER A 218 15.51 9.56 14.96
N ALA A 219 15.63 10.83 14.55
CA ALA A 219 16.51 11.79 15.21
C ALA A 219 16.12 12.00 16.68
N ILE A 220 14.82 12.14 16.96
CA ILE A 220 14.31 12.26 18.33
C ILE A 220 14.54 10.96 19.10
N PHE A 221 14.14 9.82 18.54
CA PHE A 221 14.27 8.51 19.16
C PHE A 221 15.72 8.20 19.56
N ASN A 222 16.69 8.47 18.69
CA ASN A 222 18.11 8.27 18.99
C ASN A 222 18.65 9.21 20.08
N GLY A 223 18.00 10.37 20.30
CA GLY A 223 18.34 11.31 21.36
C GLY A 223 17.75 10.98 22.74
N LEU A 224 16.80 10.06 22.82
CA LEU A 224 16.12 9.70 24.06
C LEU A 224 16.88 8.61 24.86
N SER A 225 16.71 8.60 26.18
CA SER A 225 17.16 7.50 27.04
C SER A 225 16.32 6.22 26.81
N GLY A 226 16.80 5.03 27.21
CA GLY A 226 16.11 3.76 26.90
C GLY A 226 14.64 3.67 27.37
N ILE A 227 14.32 4.25 28.54
CA ILE A 227 12.92 4.29 29.05
C ILE A 227 12.08 5.26 28.21
N GLN A 228 12.63 6.43 27.87
CA GLN A 228 11.96 7.42 27.03
C GLN A 228 11.77 6.92 25.60
N GLN A 229 12.76 6.21 25.03
CA GLN A 229 12.65 5.49 23.75
C GLN A 229 11.48 4.52 23.79
N THR A 230 11.36 3.76 24.89
CA THR A 230 10.26 2.79 25.06
C THR A 230 8.89 3.48 25.07
N ALA A 231 8.75 4.62 25.75
CA ALA A 231 7.52 5.40 25.74
C ALA A 231 7.24 6.03 24.36
N PHE A 232 8.28 6.49 23.66
CA PHE A 232 8.14 7.16 22.37
C PHE A 232 7.71 6.23 21.23
N ILE A 233 7.95 4.92 21.34
CA ILE A 233 7.47 3.91 20.36
C ILE A 233 5.96 3.98 20.16
N PHE A 234 5.18 4.35 21.18
CA PHE A 234 3.72 4.45 21.06
C PHE A 234 3.25 5.57 20.10
N VAL A 235 4.13 6.50 19.71
CA VAL A 235 3.84 7.49 18.66
C VAL A 235 3.77 6.82 17.28
N MET A 236 4.50 5.72 17.05
CA MET A 236 4.53 5.03 15.77
C MET A 236 3.16 4.42 15.39
N PRO A 237 2.46 3.67 16.27
CA PRO A 237 1.08 3.26 16.02
C PRO A 237 0.13 4.41 15.72
N ILE A 238 0.33 5.59 16.32
CA ILE A 238 -0.50 6.77 16.08
C ILE A 238 -0.29 7.31 14.66
N ILE A 239 0.96 7.51 14.24
CA ILE A 239 1.31 7.92 12.87
C ILE A 239 0.78 6.90 11.86
N LYS A 240 0.99 5.59 12.11
CA LYS A 240 0.48 4.48 11.29
C LYS A 240 -1.05 4.58 11.15
N PHE A 241 -1.78 4.79 12.25
CA PHE A 241 -3.24 4.90 12.25
C PHE A 241 -3.77 6.10 11.45
N PHE A 242 -3.24 7.31 11.68
CA PHE A 242 -3.69 8.50 10.96
C PHE A 242 -3.38 8.42 9.47
N THR A 243 -2.19 7.95 9.11
CA THR A 243 -1.80 7.76 7.71
C THR A 243 -2.72 6.75 7.01
N LYS A 244 -2.99 5.61 7.67
CA LYS A 244 -3.95 4.61 7.18
C LYS A 244 -5.31 5.24 6.89
N GLN A 245 -5.80 6.06 7.80
CA GLN A 245 -7.10 6.70 7.69
C GLN A 245 -7.14 7.73 6.53
N ASN A 246 -6.08 8.53 6.37
CA ASN A 246 -5.97 9.52 5.30
C ASN A 246 -5.88 8.86 3.92
N ILE A 247 -5.00 7.88 3.76
CA ILE A 247 -4.84 7.14 2.49
C ILE A 247 -6.11 6.36 2.16
N ALA A 248 -6.74 5.69 3.14
CA ALA A 248 -7.99 4.97 2.91
C ALA A 248 -9.15 5.90 2.54
N ASN A 249 -9.16 7.14 3.02
CA ASN A 249 -10.15 8.15 2.63
C ASN A 249 -9.90 8.67 1.21
N ALA A 250 -8.63 8.93 0.83
CA ALA A 250 -8.27 9.33 -0.52
C ALA A 250 -8.58 8.22 -1.54
N ALA A 251 -8.33 6.96 -1.17
CA ALA A 251 -8.58 5.76 -1.97
C ALA A 251 -10.02 5.22 -1.84
N LYS A 252 -10.97 5.97 -1.25
CA LYS A 252 -12.36 5.49 -1.04
C LYS A 252 -13.03 5.01 -2.34
N ASN A 253 -12.72 5.65 -3.46
CA ASN A 253 -13.28 5.30 -4.78
C ASN A 253 -12.53 4.16 -5.48
N TYR A 254 -11.43 3.66 -4.90
CA TYR A 254 -10.70 2.51 -5.42
C TYR A 254 -11.29 1.18 -4.95
N HIS A 255 -12.25 1.23 -4.02
CA HIS A 255 -13.00 0.07 -3.55
C HIS A 255 -12.07 -1.08 -3.11
N GLU A 256 -12.08 -2.22 -3.81
CA GLU A 256 -11.31 -3.43 -3.50
C GLU A 256 -9.80 -3.21 -3.54
N TYR A 257 -9.36 -2.16 -4.24
CA TYR A 257 -7.96 -1.80 -4.33
C TYR A 257 -7.49 -0.93 -3.15
N VAL A 258 -8.40 -0.46 -2.28
CA VAL A 258 -8.04 0.30 -1.07
C VAL A 258 -7.15 -0.49 -0.12
N ALA A 259 -7.38 -1.80 0.03
CA ALA A 259 -6.62 -2.64 0.96
C ALA A 259 -5.15 -2.76 0.53
N PRO A 260 -4.84 -3.23 -0.70
CA PRO A 260 -3.47 -3.27 -1.19
C PRO A 260 -2.77 -1.91 -1.14
N VAL A 261 -3.44 -0.82 -1.55
CA VAL A 261 -2.86 0.53 -1.51
C VAL A 261 -2.47 0.92 -0.09
N VAL A 262 -3.35 0.72 0.89
CA VAL A 262 -3.07 1.11 2.27
C VAL A 262 -1.95 0.26 2.87
N VAL A 263 -1.97 -1.05 2.65
CA VAL A 263 -0.92 -1.96 3.14
C VAL A 263 0.44 -1.59 2.54
N PHE A 264 0.54 -1.51 1.21
CA PHE A 264 1.83 -1.25 0.56
C PHE A 264 2.29 0.21 0.63
N SER A 265 1.41 1.15 0.98
CA SER A 265 1.79 2.55 1.19
C SER A 265 2.15 2.89 2.64
N VAL A 266 1.48 2.27 3.62
CA VAL A 266 1.66 2.63 5.03
C VAL A 266 2.42 1.54 5.77
N ASP A 267 1.92 0.32 5.72
CA ASP A 267 2.50 -0.77 6.49
C ASP A 267 3.89 -1.13 5.96
N LEU A 268 4.09 -1.12 4.65
CA LEU A 268 5.40 -1.39 4.06
C LEU A 268 6.48 -0.42 4.57
N PHE A 269 6.21 0.89 4.51
CA PHE A 269 7.12 1.91 5.02
C PHE A 269 7.33 1.79 6.53
N ASN A 270 6.25 1.53 7.28
CA ASN A 270 6.32 1.36 8.73
C ASN A 270 7.22 0.18 9.11
N VAL A 271 7.12 -0.96 8.41
CA VAL A 271 7.94 -2.15 8.71
C VAL A 271 9.42 -1.91 8.38
N TYR A 272 9.73 -1.24 7.26
CA TYR A 272 11.11 -0.80 6.98
C TYR A 272 11.65 0.09 8.10
N TYR A 273 10.81 1.00 8.60
CA TYR A 273 11.21 1.90 9.67
C TYR A 273 11.42 1.17 11.00
N VAL A 274 10.51 0.25 11.37
CA VAL A 274 10.68 -0.64 12.51
C VAL A 274 12.01 -1.39 12.43
N ALA A 275 12.36 -1.93 11.25
CA ALA A 275 13.63 -2.64 11.06
C ALA A 275 14.85 -1.72 11.28
N ILE A 276 14.79 -0.46 10.82
CA ILE A 276 15.85 0.54 11.07
C ILE A 276 15.93 0.91 12.56
N CYS A 277 14.79 1.10 13.22
CA CYS A 277 14.73 1.33 14.68
C CYS A 277 15.28 0.14 15.46
N MET A 278 15.04 -1.10 15.02
CA MET A 278 15.62 -2.29 15.64
C MET A 278 17.15 -2.33 15.47
N GLN A 279 17.67 -1.84 14.34
CA GLN A 279 19.11 -1.69 14.12
C GLN A 279 19.74 -0.61 15.01
N SER A 280 19.02 0.49 15.30
CA SER A 280 19.54 1.57 16.14
C SER A 280 19.26 1.40 17.64
N SER A 281 18.25 0.59 18.00
CA SER A 281 17.80 0.40 19.38
C SER A 281 18.86 -0.30 20.22
N LYS A 282 19.03 0.20 21.45
CA LYS A 282 19.91 -0.39 22.47
C LYS A 282 19.18 -1.41 23.36
N SER A 283 17.86 -1.57 23.21
CA SER A 283 17.00 -2.32 24.13
C SER A 283 16.17 -3.39 23.42
N ILE A 284 16.27 -4.63 23.92
CA ILE A 284 15.44 -5.78 23.50
C ILE A 284 13.95 -5.54 23.85
N ALA A 285 13.66 -4.77 24.90
CA ALA A 285 12.29 -4.49 25.33
C ALA A 285 11.47 -3.73 24.26
N THR A 286 12.11 -2.80 23.55
CA THR A 286 11.52 -2.06 22.42
C THR A 286 11.02 -3.02 21.34
N THR A 287 11.86 -3.96 20.93
CA THR A 287 11.54 -4.99 19.94
C THR A 287 10.37 -5.87 20.40
N LEU A 288 10.38 -6.33 21.65
CA LEU A 288 9.31 -7.15 22.22
C LEU A 288 7.96 -6.42 22.28
N ILE A 289 7.96 -5.11 22.54
CA ILE A 289 6.73 -4.30 22.58
C ILE A 289 6.15 -4.11 21.18
N ILE A 290 7.00 -3.90 20.17
CA ILE A 290 6.57 -3.82 18.77
C ILE A 290 5.90 -5.14 18.36
N MET A 291 6.58 -6.27 18.62
CA MET A 291 6.02 -7.61 18.39
C MET A 291 4.67 -7.84 19.09
N ALA A 292 4.59 -7.51 20.38
CA ALA A 292 3.36 -7.71 21.16
C ALA A 292 2.21 -6.85 20.62
N THR A 293 2.52 -5.64 20.16
CA THR A 293 1.56 -4.71 19.57
C THR A 293 1.05 -5.24 18.24
N ASP A 294 1.93 -5.66 17.33
CA ASP A 294 1.56 -6.22 16.03
C ASP A 294 0.72 -7.50 16.24
N GLY A 295 1.21 -8.45 17.04
CA GLY A 295 0.49 -9.67 17.42
C GLY A 295 -0.91 -9.42 17.99
N PHE A 296 -1.08 -8.38 18.82
CA PHE A 296 -2.39 -7.99 19.34
C PHE A 296 -3.34 -7.51 18.23
N HIS A 297 -2.86 -6.73 17.26
CA HIS A 297 -3.67 -6.29 16.13
C HIS A 297 -4.12 -7.47 15.25
N VAL A 298 -3.25 -8.48 15.03
CA VAL A 298 -3.59 -9.71 14.29
C VAL A 298 -4.72 -10.47 14.99
N ILE A 299 -4.60 -10.64 16.31
CA ILE A 299 -5.60 -11.35 17.12
C ILE A 299 -6.96 -10.63 17.04
N LEU A 300 -6.97 -9.30 17.10
CA LEU A 300 -8.21 -8.52 16.95
C LEU A 300 -8.82 -8.68 15.57
N ALA A 301 -8.01 -8.62 14.50
CA ALA A 301 -8.48 -8.81 13.13
C ALA A 301 -9.04 -10.22 12.91
N LEU A 302 -8.36 -11.25 13.42
CA LEU A 302 -8.83 -12.63 13.41
C LEU A 302 -10.14 -12.79 14.17
N ARG A 303 -10.23 -12.25 15.39
CA ARG A 303 -11.45 -12.33 16.19
C ARG A 303 -12.65 -11.71 15.46
N ASP A 304 -12.44 -10.60 14.79
CA ASP A 304 -13.43 -9.90 14.00
C ASP A 304 -13.85 -10.71 12.76
N ILE A 305 -12.89 -11.29 12.02
CA ILE A 305 -13.16 -12.25 10.95
C ILE A 305 -14.03 -13.39 11.50
N PHE A 306 -13.63 -14.08 12.57
CA PHE A 306 -14.35 -15.25 13.07
C PHE A 306 -15.73 -14.93 13.66
N HIS A 307 -15.91 -13.79 14.35
CA HIS A 307 -17.21 -13.45 14.93
C HIS A 307 -18.27 -13.05 13.90
N ARG A 308 -17.86 -12.48 12.77
CA ARG A 308 -18.78 -11.94 11.77
C ARG A 308 -19.63 -13.00 11.05
N ASN A 309 -19.36 -14.30 11.21
CA ASN A 309 -20.12 -15.34 10.47
C ASN A 309 -20.66 -16.49 11.37
N ASN A 310 -20.83 -16.24 12.67
CA ASN A 310 -21.37 -17.25 13.59
C ASN A 310 -22.88 -17.52 13.44
N SER A 311 -23.58 -16.95 12.44
CA SER A 311 -25.00 -17.26 12.18
C SER A 311 -25.23 -18.38 11.16
N VAL A 312 -24.23 -18.82 10.37
CA VAL A 312 -24.49 -19.76 9.26
C VAL A 312 -23.82 -21.13 9.39
N HIS A 313 -22.66 -21.30 10.06
CA HIS A 313 -22.06 -22.63 10.19
C HIS A 313 -21.36 -22.85 11.54
N THR A 314 -22.13 -23.28 12.55
CA THR A 314 -21.55 -24.03 13.67
C THR A 314 -21.19 -25.44 13.19
N SER A 315 -19.90 -25.65 12.92
CA SER A 315 -19.23 -26.96 12.86
C SER A 315 -19.56 -27.88 11.67
N GLU A 316 -19.22 -27.45 10.43
CA GLU A 316 -19.10 -28.33 9.25
C GLU A 316 -17.65 -28.45 8.76
N SER A 317 -17.38 -29.45 7.93
CA SER A 317 -16.02 -29.84 7.53
C SER A 317 -15.33 -28.77 6.66
N SER A 318 -13.99 -28.74 6.62
CA SER A 318 -13.24 -27.81 5.74
C SER A 318 -13.58 -27.95 4.26
N ILE A 319 -14.09 -29.11 3.86
CA ILE A 319 -14.50 -29.38 2.47
C ILE A 319 -15.79 -28.60 2.17
N ASP A 320 -16.74 -28.56 3.10
CA ASP A 320 -18.01 -27.84 2.95
C ASP A 320 -17.79 -26.33 2.84
N ASN A 321 -16.89 -25.76 3.67
CA ASN A 321 -16.54 -24.33 3.60
C ASN A 321 -15.87 -23.96 2.28
N THR A 322 -14.96 -24.80 1.77
CA THR A 322 -14.31 -24.57 0.45
C THR A 322 -15.36 -24.51 -0.64
N GLN A 323 -16.27 -25.48 -0.61
CA GLN A 323 -17.35 -25.58 -1.58
C GLN A 323 -18.30 -24.38 -1.46
N TYR A 324 -18.57 -23.89 -0.25
CA TYR A 324 -19.36 -22.69 -0.04
C TYR A 324 -18.74 -21.46 -0.69
N TYR A 325 -17.56 -21.01 -0.25
CA TYR A 325 -16.99 -19.72 -0.70
C TYR A 325 -16.59 -19.71 -2.17
N LEU A 326 -16.01 -20.81 -2.69
CA LEU A 326 -15.49 -20.85 -4.05
C LEU A 326 -16.51 -21.34 -5.07
N ARG A 327 -17.54 -22.11 -4.68
CA ARG A 327 -18.46 -22.76 -5.64
C ARG A 327 -19.91 -22.37 -5.45
N ASP A 328 -20.41 -22.40 -4.22
CA ASP A 328 -21.82 -22.17 -3.95
C ASP A 328 -22.15 -20.68 -3.81
N LEU A 329 -21.25 -19.84 -3.31
CA LEU A 329 -21.42 -18.39 -3.24
C LEU A 329 -21.66 -17.75 -4.62
N PRO A 330 -20.88 -18.06 -5.69
CA PRO A 330 -21.23 -17.67 -7.06
C PRO A 330 -22.60 -18.17 -7.53
N ARG A 331 -23.00 -19.40 -7.15
CA ARG A 331 -24.30 -19.98 -7.53
C ARG A 331 -25.48 -19.37 -6.78
N VAL A 332 -25.29 -19.00 -5.53
CA VAL A 332 -26.29 -18.30 -4.71
C VAL A 332 -26.52 -16.91 -5.29
N LEU A 333 -25.44 -16.21 -5.69
CA LEU A 333 -25.52 -14.97 -6.45
C LEU A 333 -26.32 -15.14 -7.75
N GLN A 334 -26.18 -16.29 -8.44
CA GLN A 334 -26.96 -16.62 -9.64
C GLN A 334 -28.43 -16.86 -9.34
N LYS A 335 -28.76 -17.67 -8.32
CA LYS A 335 -30.15 -17.96 -7.95
C LYS A 335 -30.89 -16.70 -7.49
N ALA A 336 -30.26 -15.87 -6.67
CA ALA A 336 -30.85 -14.62 -6.20
C ALA A 336 -31.05 -13.61 -7.35
N CYS A 337 -30.27 -13.73 -8.43
CA CYS A 337 -30.46 -12.94 -9.64
C CYS A 337 -31.73 -13.37 -10.42
N GLN A 338 -31.98 -14.68 -10.52
CA GLN A 338 -33.11 -15.26 -11.25
C GLN A 338 -34.45 -15.09 -10.52
N ASP A 339 -34.45 -14.91 -9.20
CA ASP A 339 -35.68 -14.70 -8.43
C ASP A 339 -36.19 -13.25 -8.56
N GLU A 340 -37.21 -13.02 -9.40
CA GLU A 340 -37.80 -11.69 -9.61
C GLU A 340 -38.37 -11.03 -8.34
N THR A 341 -38.63 -11.81 -7.28
CA THR A 341 -39.20 -11.30 -6.02
C THR A 341 -38.15 -10.79 -5.03
N ALA A 342 -36.87 -11.13 -5.23
CA ALA A 342 -35.78 -10.71 -4.36
C ALA A 342 -35.42 -9.22 -4.58
N LYS A 343 -35.82 -8.37 -3.63
CA LYS A 343 -35.40 -6.96 -3.57
C LYS A 343 -34.04 -6.86 -2.87
N PHE A 344 -32.97 -6.71 -3.65
CA PHE A 344 -31.67 -6.33 -3.11
C PHE A 344 -31.70 -4.88 -2.62
N ASN A 345 -31.67 -4.68 -1.31
CA ASN A 345 -31.57 -3.33 -0.74
C ASN A 345 -30.14 -2.77 -0.84
N HIS A 346 -29.13 -3.64 -1.00
CA HIS A 346 -27.74 -3.25 -1.24
C HIS A 346 -27.27 -3.76 -2.61
N ARG A 347 -26.87 -2.85 -3.50
CA ARG A 347 -26.39 -3.23 -4.83
C ARG A 347 -24.98 -3.83 -4.74
N ILE A 348 -24.88 -5.15 -4.76
CA ILE A 348 -23.60 -5.86 -4.90
C ILE A 348 -22.90 -5.38 -6.19
N ARG A 349 -21.59 -5.22 -6.13
CA ARG A 349 -20.79 -4.78 -7.28
C ARG A 349 -20.50 -5.94 -8.22
N LEU A 350 -20.86 -5.77 -9.49
CA LEU A 350 -20.60 -6.77 -10.53
C LEU A 350 -19.13 -6.75 -10.98
N TYR A 351 -18.63 -5.58 -11.40
CA TYR A 351 -17.29 -5.42 -11.97
C TYR A 351 -16.30 -4.86 -10.95
N ALA A 352 -15.10 -5.42 -10.91
CA ALA A 352 -13.98 -4.84 -10.18
C ALA A 352 -13.66 -3.44 -10.75
N PRO A 353 -12.96 -2.56 -10.00
CA PRO A 353 -12.53 -1.26 -10.54
C PRO A 353 -11.66 -1.42 -11.80
N PHE A 354 -10.80 -2.43 -11.82
CA PHE A 354 -9.87 -2.75 -12.92
C PHE A 354 -10.16 -4.15 -13.47
N PRO A 355 -10.04 -4.36 -14.80
CA PRO A 355 -10.38 -5.63 -15.42
C PRO A 355 -9.44 -6.74 -14.93
N LEU A 356 -10.02 -7.88 -14.52
CA LEU A 356 -9.28 -9.05 -14.06
C LEU A 356 -9.31 -10.17 -15.12
N PRO A 357 -8.27 -11.01 -15.20
CA PRO A 357 -8.27 -12.14 -16.10
C PRO A 357 -9.31 -13.18 -15.67
N LEU A 358 -10.28 -13.48 -16.54
CA LEU A 358 -11.34 -14.45 -16.32
C LEU A 358 -11.23 -15.63 -17.28
N SER A 359 -11.55 -16.83 -16.80
CA SER A 359 -11.79 -17.99 -17.64
C SER A 359 -12.99 -17.76 -18.59
N ILE A 360 -13.08 -18.56 -19.65
CA ILE A 360 -14.18 -18.47 -20.62
C ILE A 360 -15.53 -18.65 -19.88
N ARG A 361 -15.62 -19.64 -19.01
CA ARG A 361 -16.80 -19.92 -18.19
C ARG A 361 -17.19 -18.74 -17.30
N SER A 362 -16.23 -18.15 -16.59
CA SER A 362 -16.47 -16.99 -15.72
C SER A 362 -16.87 -15.75 -16.51
N ARG A 363 -16.34 -15.59 -17.73
CA ARG A 363 -16.71 -14.51 -18.64
C ARG A 363 -18.13 -14.65 -19.17
N ASP A 364 -18.52 -15.88 -19.55
CA ASP A 364 -19.89 -16.17 -20.00
C ASP A 364 -20.89 -15.93 -18.87
N PHE A 365 -20.54 -16.35 -17.65
CA PHE A 365 -21.29 -16.04 -16.44
C PHE A 365 -21.45 -14.53 -16.23
N MET A 366 -20.37 -13.75 -16.29
CA MET A 366 -20.43 -12.28 -16.18
C MET A 366 -21.30 -11.64 -17.28
N ASN A 367 -21.22 -12.13 -18.51
CA ASN A 367 -22.02 -11.64 -19.63
C ASN A 367 -23.52 -11.91 -19.44
N GLU A 368 -23.90 -13.08 -18.90
CA GLU A 368 -25.27 -13.40 -18.51
C GLU A 368 -25.76 -12.41 -17.44
N PHE A 369 -24.97 -12.18 -16.39
CA PHE A 369 -25.32 -11.30 -15.28
C PHE A 369 -25.44 -9.82 -15.67
N SER A 370 -24.61 -9.36 -16.61
CA SER A 370 -24.64 -7.98 -17.09
C SER A 370 -25.96 -7.57 -17.74
N LYS A 371 -26.73 -8.56 -18.22
CA LYS A 371 -28.05 -8.37 -18.85
C LYS A 371 -29.16 -8.16 -17.82
N THR A 372 -28.93 -8.51 -16.55
CA THR A 372 -29.93 -8.40 -15.48
C THR A 372 -29.78 -7.07 -14.73
N SER A 373 -30.86 -6.30 -14.59
CA SER A 373 -30.85 -4.92 -14.08
C SER A 373 -30.66 -4.76 -12.56
N LYS A 374 -30.20 -5.79 -11.84
CA LYS A 374 -30.19 -5.84 -10.37
C LYS A 374 -28.88 -5.38 -9.71
N PHE A 375 -27.79 -5.25 -10.45
CA PHE A 375 -26.47 -4.89 -9.90
C PHE A 375 -26.07 -3.44 -10.23
N ALA A 376 -25.19 -2.86 -9.42
CA ALA A 376 -24.58 -1.57 -9.73
C ALA A 376 -23.62 -1.73 -10.94
N ASN A 377 -24.04 -1.23 -12.10
CA ASN A 377 -23.26 -1.20 -13.34
C ASN A 377 -22.39 0.07 -13.50
N ASP A 378 -22.22 0.84 -12.42
CA ASP A 378 -21.60 2.17 -12.45
C ASP A 378 -20.16 2.15 -13.03
N THR A 379 -19.43 1.05 -12.82
CA THR A 379 -18.07 0.85 -13.35
C THR A 379 -18.05 0.50 -14.85
N ALA A 380 -19.06 -0.22 -15.35
CA ALA A 380 -19.13 -0.63 -16.77
C ALA A 380 -19.35 0.57 -17.70
N THR A 381 -20.17 1.53 -17.27
CA THR A 381 -20.42 2.80 -17.99
C THR A 381 -19.14 3.63 -18.10
N THR A 382 -18.32 3.63 -17.05
CA THR A 382 -17.01 4.28 -17.01
C THR A 382 -16.01 3.61 -17.96
N ARG A 383 -15.91 2.27 -17.95
CA ARG A 383 -15.06 1.49 -18.88
C ARG A 383 -15.42 1.72 -20.36
N ARG A 384 -16.72 1.87 -20.68
CA ARG A 384 -17.24 2.06 -22.06
C ARG A 384 -17.00 3.46 -22.62
N CYS A 385 -16.90 4.47 -21.75
CA CYS A 385 -16.58 5.84 -22.15
C CYS A 385 -15.08 6.00 -22.43
N SER A 386 -14.23 5.37 -21.61
CA SER A 386 -12.77 5.39 -21.76
C SER A 386 -12.29 4.70 -23.06
N THR A 387 -12.85 3.53 -23.38
CA THR A 387 -12.55 2.79 -24.63
C THR A 387 -12.99 3.51 -25.90
N LYS A 388 -14.16 4.18 -25.91
CA LYS A 388 -14.60 5.01 -27.05
C LYS A 388 -13.67 6.20 -27.29
N THR A 389 -13.11 6.77 -26.23
CA THR A 389 -12.21 7.93 -26.30
C THR A 389 -10.81 7.51 -26.77
N ALA A 390 -10.30 6.36 -26.32
CA ALA A 390 -9.06 5.77 -26.80
C ALA A 390 -9.13 5.34 -28.27
N MET A 391 -10.25 4.75 -28.71
CA MET A 391 -10.45 4.31 -30.09
C MET A 391 -10.59 5.50 -31.07
N LYS A 392 -11.17 6.62 -30.63
CA LYS A 392 -11.25 7.87 -31.41
C LYS A 392 -9.89 8.58 -31.57
N ARG A 393 -8.94 8.31 -30.67
CA ARG A 393 -7.57 8.87 -30.70
C ARG A 393 -6.67 8.13 -31.71
N ASN A 394 -6.96 6.86 -32.01
CA ASN A 394 -6.24 6.08 -33.02
C ASN A 394 -6.80 6.20 -34.44
N SER A 395 -7.99 6.75 -34.63
CA SER A 395 -8.62 6.92 -35.95
C SER A 395 -8.36 8.30 -36.60
N GLY A 396 -7.45 9.10 -36.05
CA GLY A 396 -7.15 10.47 -36.50
C GLY A 396 -6.01 10.60 -37.51
N ILE A 397 -5.70 9.57 -38.28
CA ILE A 397 -4.73 9.63 -39.38
C ILE A 397 -5.39 9.02 -40.62
N GLU A 398 -5.74 9.86 -41.60
CA GLU A 398 -6.19 9.44 -42.92
C GLU A 398 -5.07 8.68 -43.66
N PRO A 399 -5.34 7.54 -44.32
CA PRO A 399 -4.34 6.89 -45.14
C PRO A 399 -4.38 7.42 -46.57
N ALA A 400 -3.31 8.12 -46.97
CA ALA A 400 -3.00 8.35 -48.37
C ALA A 400 -2.57 7.03 -49.03
N ARG A 401 -3.17 6.72 -50.19
CA ARG A 401 -2.86 5.59 -51.07
C ARG A 401 -1.39 5.64 -51.55
N SER A 402 -0.66 4.53 -51.44
CA SER A 402 -0.04 3.81 -52.59
C SER A 402 0.81 2.63 -52.13
N ALA A 403 0.88 1.61 -52.97
CA ALA A 403 1.48 0.30 -52.72
C ALA A 403 2.99 0.27 -53.03
N SER A 404 3.75 -0.55 -52.29
CA SER A 404 4.66 -1.56 -52.88
C SER A 404 5.27 -2.47 -51.80
N LYS A 405 5.38 -3.76 -52.13
CA LYS A 405 5.90 -4.87 -51.32
C LYS A 405 7.43 -4.85 -51.30
N LYS A 406 8.05 -5.12 -50.15
CA LYS A 406 9.19 -6.07 -50.01
C LYS A 406 9.50 -6.38 -48.55
N SER A 407 9.83 -7.64 -48.33
CA SER A 407 9.92 -8.42 -47.09
C SER A 407 11.33 -8.48 -46.49
N ALA A 408 11.45 -8.49 -45.16
CA ALA A 408 12.44 -9.26 -44.38
C ALA A 408 12.01 -9.28 -42.88
N PRO A 409 12.44 -10.23 -42.04
CA PRO A 409 11.54 -11.03 -41.20
C PRO A 409 11.50 -10.62 -39.72
N THR A 410 10.32 -10.75 -39.11
CA THR A 410 10.10 -10.62 -37.66
C THR A 410 10.03 -12.01 -37.03
N PHE A 411 10.86 -12.22 -36.01
CA PHE A 411 10.93 -13.43 -35.21
C PHE A 411 9.60 -13.64 -34.46
N SER A 412 9.11 -14.86 -34.56
CA SER A 412 7.77 -15.32 -34.26
C SER A 412 7.39 -15.30 -32.77
N SER A 413 6.15 -14.86 -32.55
CA SER A 413 5.22 -15.19 -31.46
C SER A 413 5.47 -16.57 -30.83
N LEU A 414 5.69 -16.58 -29.50
CA LEU A 414 5.57 -17.79 -28.71
C LEU A 414 4.08 -18.08 -28.49
N LYS A 415 3.67 -19.20 -29.07
CA LYS A 415 2.37 -19.85 -29.05
C LYS A 415 1.66 -19.83 -27.69
N GLU A 416 0.42 -19.38 -27.74
CA GLU A 416 -0.65 -19.82 -26.86
C GLU A 416 -0.79 -21.34 -27.01
N HIS A 417 -0.45 -22.09 -25.96
CA HIS A 417 -0.57 -23.54 -25.96
C HIS A 417 -2.05 -23.92 -25.86
N GLU A 418 -2.65 -24.13 -27.02
CA GLU A 418 -3.81 -24.96 -27.22
C GLU A 418 -3.50 -26.38 -26.71
N ILE A 419 -4.21 -26.83 -25.68
CA ILE A 419 -4.17 -28.22 -25.22
C ILE A 419 -5.60 -28.76 -25.32
N VAL A 420 -5.78 -29.60 -26.33
CA VAL A 420 -6.91 -30.51 -26.53
C VAL A 420 -7.13 -31.35 -25.26
N PRO A 421 -8.36 -31.52 -24.76
CA PRO A 421 -8.62 -32.41 -23.64
C PRO A 421 -8.57 -33.85 -24.15
N THR A 422 -7.58 -34.63 -23.72
CA THR A 422 -7.61 -36.09 -23.87
C THR A 422 -7.23 -36.74 -22.55
N THR A 423 -8.19 -36.77 -21.63
CA THR A 423 -8.36 -37.88 -20.69
C THR A 423 -9.84 -37.96 -20.31
N LEU A 424 -10.44 -39.11 -20.63
CA LEU A 424 -11.78 -39.55 -20.25
C LEU A 424 -12.02 -39.36 -18.75
N TRP A 425 -12.69 -38.29 -18.34
CA TRP A 425 -13.42 -38.28 -17.08
C TRP A 425 -14.87 -38.63 -17.39
N GLN A 426 -15.18 -39.92 -17.17
CA GLN A 426 -16.53 -40.40 -17.04
C GLN A 426 -17.31 -39.44 -16.14
N SER A 427 -18.43 -38.95 -16.68
CA SER A 427 -19.52 -38.33 -15.97
C SER A 427 -19.94 -39.22 -14.79
N LYS A 428 -19.32 -39.02 -13.63
CA LYS A 428 -19.95 -39.37 -12.36
C LYS A 428 -20.97 -38.29 -12.09
N LYS A 429 -22.17 -38.56 -12.61
CA LYS A 429 -23.43 -37.96 -12.20
C LYS A 429 -23.59 -38.23 -10.71
N PHE A 430 -22.96 -37.39 -9.87
CA PHE A 430 -23.16 -37.44 -8.44
C PHE A 430 -24.56 -36.88 -8.20
N SER A 431 -25.48 -37.79 -7.88
CA SER A 431 -26.86 -37.48 -7.55
C SER A 431 -26.83 -36.47 -6.40
N LEU A 432 -27.28 -35.26 -6.70
CA LEU A 432 -27.40 -34.18 -5.73
C LEU A 432 -28.62 -34.52 -4.86
N GLU A 433 -28.42 -35.35 -3.84
CA GLU A 433 -29.35 -35.39 -2.73
C GLU A 433 -29.44 -33.97 -2.16
N ALA A 434 -30.68 -33.54 -1.97
CA ALA A 434 -31.07 -32.20 -1.61
C ALA A 434 -30.40 -31.75 -0.31
N SER A 435 -29.22 -31.14 -0.42
CA SER A 435 -28.71 -30.32 0.67
C SER A 435 -29.62 -29.11 0.78
N ARG A 436 -30.27 -29.02 1.95
CA ARG A 436 -31.30 -28.08 2.33
C ARG A 436 -30.95 -26.67 1.84
N SER A 437 -31.73 -26.20 0.87
CA SER A 437 -31.85 -24.79 0.54
C SER A 437 -32.50 -24.07 1.72
N GLY A 438 -31.74 -23.83 2.80
CA GLY A 438 -32.06 -22.74 3.72
C GLY A 438 -32.04 -21.45 2.91
N ASN A 439 -32.99 -20.56 3.15
CA ASN A 439 -33.04 -19.24 2.51
C ASN A 439 -31.77 -18.45 2.86
N ILE A 440 -30.71 -18.58 2.06
CA ILE A 440 -29.48 -17.79 2.22
C ILE A 440 -29.87 -16.34 1.93
N SER A 441 -29.74 -15.49 2.95
CA SER A 441 -30.14 -14.09 2.90
C SER A 441 -29.13 -13.28 2.09
N GLU A 442 -29.61 -12.21 1.42
CA GLU A 442 -28.74 -11.20 0.76
C GLU A 442 -27.62 -10.73 1.69
N LYS A 443 -27.93 -10.58 2.98
CA LYS A 443 -26.98 -10.15 4.00
C LYS A 443 -25.84 -11.14 4.17
N ASP A 444 -26.11 -12.45 4.10
CA ASP A 444 -25.11 -13.51 4.27
C ASP A 444 -24.10 -13.51 3.11
N VAL A 445 -24.58 -13.22 1.89
CA VAL A 445 -23.74 -13.08 0.69
C VAL A 445 -22.82 -11.87 0.81
N LEU A 446 -23.37 -10.71 1.17
CA LEU A 446 -22.59 -9.48 1.35
C LEU A 446 -21.54 -9.65 2.45
N GLU A 447 -21.92 -10.25 3.57
CA GLU A 447 -21.04 -10.53 4.69
C GLU A 447 -19.90 -11.49 4.30
N SER A 448 -20.18 -12.48 3.45
CA SER A 448 -19.17 -13.40 2.90
C SER A 448 -18.18 -12.66 1.99
N LEU A 449 -18.64 -11.77 1.11
CA LEU A 449 -17.79 -10.96 0.23
C LEU A 449 -16.92 -9.97 1.01
N GLN A 450 -17.46 -9.37 2.08
CA GLN A 450 -16.72 -8.50 3.00
C GLN A 450 -15.69 -9.27 3.79
N THR A 451 -16.03 -10.50 4.22
CA THR A 451 -15.11 -11.38 4.94
C THR A 451 -13.92 -11.79 4.08
N LEU A 452 -14.13 -12.11 2.80
CA LEU A 452 -13.04 -12.41 1.85
C LEU A 452 -12.15 -11.18 1.63
N PHE A 453 -12.73 -9.99 1.52
CA PHE A 453 -11.95 -8.75 1.42
C PHE A 453 -11.10 -8.48 2.67
N HIS A 454 -11.68 -8.67 3.86
CA HIS A 454 -10.96 -8.50 5.12
C HIS A 454 -9.82 -9.51 5.28
N SER A 455 -10.03 -10.77 4.89
CA SER A 455 -8.95 -11.78 4.92
C SER A 455 -7.81 -11.41 3.96
N GLU A 456 -8.13 -10.88 2.78
CA GLU A 456 -7.12 -10.39 1.83
C GLU A 456 -6.25 -9.29 2.45
N TYR A 457 -6.88 -8.29 3.07
CA TYR A 457 -6.17 -7.19 3.73
C TYR A 457 -5.24 -7.68 4.83
N VAL A 458 -5.73 -8.55 5.73
CA VAL A 458 -4.93 -9.09 6.84
C VAL A 458 -3.77 -9.94 6.30
N LEU A 459 -4.00 -10.79 5.29
CA LEU A 459 -2.93 -11.58 4.68
C LEU A 459 -1.81 -10.73 4.09
N LEU A 460 -2.14 -9.61 3.43
CA LEU A 460 -1.15 -8.71 2.86
C LEU A 460 -0.34 -8.00 3.95
N ALA A 461 -1.00 -7.55 5.02
CA ALA A 461 -0.36 -6.87 6.14
C ALA A 461 0.64 -7.79 6.87
N GLU A 462 0.23 -9.01 7.25
CA GLU A 462 1.15 -9.97 7.89
C GLU A 462 2.28 -10.40 6.95
N TYR A 463 2.00 -10.52 5.64
CA TYR A 463 2.99 -10.95 4.66
C TYR A 463 4.20 -10.01 4.62
N ILE A 464 3.97 -8.69 4.61
CA ILE A 464 5.05 -7.72 4.60
C ILE A 464 5.79 -7.64 5.94
N GLU A 465 5.10 -7.90 7.05
CA GLU A 465 5.68 -7.82 8.41
C GLU A 465 6.79 -8.87 8.62
N PHE A 466 6.70 -10.06 8.02
CA PHE A 466 7.82 -11.01 8.03
C PHE A 466 8.76 -10.89 6.83
N MET A 467 8.25 -10.57 5.63
CA MET A 467 9.09 -10.54 4.42
C MET A 467 10.08 -9.36 4.40
N VAL A 468 9.64 -8.17 4.81
CA VAL A 468 10.47 -6.96 4.76
C VAL A 468 11.69 -7.08 5.69
N PRO A 469 11.57 -7.55 6.94
CA PRO A 469 12.74 -7.81 7.79
C PRO A 469 13.74 -8.80 7.19
N ILE A 470 13.28 -9.87 6.51
CA ILE A 470 14.18 -10.83 5.83
C ILE A 470 14.96 -10.12 4.72
N LEU A 471 14.26 -9.36 3.89
CA LEU A 471 14.87 -8.61 2.78
C LEU A 471 15.83 -7.54 3.30
N TYR A 472 15.47 -6.85 4.39
CA TYR A 472 16.30 -5.83 5.01
C TYR A 472 17.56 -6.43 5.64
N SER A 473 17.45 -7.57 6.33
CA SER A 473 18.61 -8.31 6.84
C SER A 473 19.56 -8.75 5.72
N LEU A 474 19.01 -9.24 4.61
CA LEU A 474 19.79 -9.60 3.43
C LEU A 474 20.48 -8.37 2.81
N TYR A 475 19.73 -7.28 2.63
CA TYR A 475 20.25 -6.00 2.14
C TYR A 475 21.40 -5.51 3.03
N LEU A 476 21.21 -5.47 4.34
CA LEU A 476 22.20 -4.97 5.30
C LEU A 476 23.47 -5.83 5.29
N SER A 477 23.32 -7.15 5.19
CA SER A 477 24.45 -8.09 5.12
C SER A 477 25.29 -7.87 3.86
N VAL A 478 24.67 -7.67 2.71
CA VAL A 478 25.38 -7.37 1.46
C VAL A 478 26.00 -5.97 1.51
N LEU A 479 25.24 -4.98 1.97
CA LEU A 479 25.67 -3.59 2.07
C LEU A 479 26.94 -3.45 2.92
N PHE A 480 27.04 -4.17 4.04
CA PHE A 480 28.22 -4.14 4.92
C PHE A 480 29.53 -4.52 4.21
N HIS A 481 29.46 -5.42 3.22
CA HIS A 481 30.62 -5.85 2.46
C HIS A 481 30.93 -4.97 1.24
N LEU A 482 30.04 -4.03 0.89
CA LEU A 482 30.28 -3.10 -0.20
C LEU A 482 31.21 -1.96 0.27
N PRO A 483 32.11 -1.46 -0.61
CA PRO A 483 33.00 -0.33 -0.28
C PRO A 483 32.25 0.92 0.18
N ILE A 484 30.97 1.03 -0.19
CA ILE A 484 30.12 2.14 0.16
C ILE A 484 29.72 2.19 1.63
N ALA A 485 29.79 1.07 2.36
CA ALA A 485 29.40 0.98 3.76
C ALA A 485 30.07 2.04 4.64
N ALA A 486 31.29 2.46 4.28
CA ALA A 486 32.06 3.50 4.96
C ALA A 486 31.44 4.90 4.89
N TYR A 487 30.53 5.15 3.95
CA TYR A 487 29.87 6.45 3.76
C TYR A 487 28.48 6.53 4.41
N TYR A 488 28.00 5.43 4.99
CA TYR A 488 26.70 5.32 5.63
C TYR A 488 26.90 5.24 7.14
N PRO A 489 26.36 6.15 7.97
CA PRO A 489 26.80 6.30 9.36
C PRO A 489 26.50 5.09 10.25
N HIS A 490 25.39 4.39 9.98
CA HIS A 490 25.03 3.19 10.72
C HIS A 490 25.89 1.97 10.35
N SER A 491 26.42 1.90 9.14
CA SER A 491 27.33 0.82 8.72
C SER A 491 28.81 1.17 8.86
N ALA A 492 29.19 2.44 8.73
CA ALA A 492 30.56 2.92 8.80
C ALA A 492 31.19 2.71 10.18
N SER A 493 30.37 2.83 11.23
CA SER A 493 30.75 2.60 12.62
C SER A 493 30.42 1.17 13.11
N MET A 494 29.92 0.30 12.23
CA MET A 494 29.44 -1.02 12.62
C MET A 494 30.58 -2.04 12.65
N THR A 495 30.73 -2.75 13.77
CA THR A 495 31.61 -3.92 13.86
C THR A 495 30.92 -5.16 13.33
N ILE A 496 31.70 -6.21 13.02
CA ILE A 496 31.17 -7.51 12.59
C ILE A 496 30.26 -8.11 13.67
N GLU A 497 30.64 -8.00 14.95
CA GLU A 497 29.84 -8.46 16.10
C GLU A 497 28.49 -7.73 16.16
N LYS A 498 28.51 -6.39 16.04
CA LYS A 498 27.28 -5.59 16.04
C LYS A 498 26.38 -5.87 14.84
N LEU A 499 26.96 -6.15 13.67
CA LEU A 499 26.21 -6.61 12.50
C LEU A 499 25.53 -7.94 12.79
N GLN A 500 26.26 -8.91 13.34
CA GLN A 500 25.72 -10.23 13.68
C GLN A 500 24.57 -10.11 14.69
N ASP A 501 24.74 -9.31 15.74
CA ASP A 501 23.69 -9.07 16.74
C ASP A 501 22.45 -8.41 16.10
N THR A 502 22.67 -7.39 15.26
CA THR A 502 21.58 -6.67 14.57
C THR A 502 20.80 -7.60 13.64
N VAL A 503 21.50 -8.32 12.76
CA VAL A 503 20.88 -9.25 11.81
C VAL A 503 20.16 -10.37 12.56
N THR A 504 20.76 -10.91 13.63
CA THR A 504 20.13 -11.94 14.46
C THR A 504 18.85 -11.44 15.10
N ASN A 505 18.84 -10.23 15.67
CA ASN A 505 17.64 -9.64 16.26
C ASN A 505 16.52 -9.43 15.24
N ILE A 506 16.85 -8.93 14.04
CA ILE A 506 15.88 -8.72 12.96
C ILE A 506 15.36 -10.08 12.42
N LEU A 507 16.22 -11.10 12.32
CA LEU A 507 15.81 -12.44 11.90
C LEU A 507 14.97 -13.17 12.94
N ILE A 508 15.24 -13.00 14.25
CA ILE A 508 14.36 -13.52 15.31
C ILE A 508 12.96 -12.91 15.17
N TYR A 509 12.88 -11.60 14.93
CA TYR A 509 11.61 -10.93 14.63
C TYR A 509 10.93 -11.52 13.39
N ALA A 510 11.65 -11.65 12.28
CA ALA A 510 11.13 -12.26 11.07
C ALA A 510 10.59 -13.68 11.27
N VAL A 511 11.26 -14.50 12.10
CA VAL A 511 10.83 -15.88 12.40
C VAL A 511 9.55 -15.89 13.22
N ILE A 512 9.42 -14.99 14.20
CA ILE A 512 8.20 -14.85 15.01
C ILE A 512 7.03 -14.41 14.13
N GLU A 513 7.23 -13.39 13.28
CA GLU A 513 6.20 -12.93 12.35
C GLU A 513 5.85 -13.99 11.30
N PHE A 514 6.83 -14.76 10.83
CA PHE A 514 6.58 -15.90 9.93
C PHE A 514 5.74 -16.99 10.61
N ALA A 515 5.98 -17.25 11.90
CA ALA A 515 5.16 -18.18 12.68
C ALA A 515 3.74 -17.65 12.91
N SER A 516 3.58 -16.34 13.17
CA SER A 516 2.29 -15.64 13.24
C SER A 516 1.52 -15.77 11.92
N PHE A 517 2.17 -15.48 10.81
CA PHE A 517 1.62 -15.64 9.46
C PHE A 517 1.22 -17.10 9.18
N GLY A 518 2.06 -18.07 9.59
CA GLY A 518 1.71 -19.50 9.51
C GLY A 518 0.45 -19.85 10.30
N ALA A 519 0.32 -19.33 11.53
CA ALA A 519 -0.88 -19.49 12.34
C ALA A 519 -2.11 -18.85 11.68
N LEU A 520 -1.98 -17.66 11.10
CA LEU A 520 -3.02 -16.99 10.31
C LEU A 520 -3.47 -17.88 9.15
N LEU A 521 -2.55 -18.44 8.36
CA LEU A 521 -2.87 -19.33 7.24
C LEU A 521 -3.67 -20.55 7.71
N VAL A 522 -3.29 -21.16 8.83
CA VAL A 522 -4.00 -22.33 9.39
C VAL A 522 -5.42 -21.93 9.85
N LEU A 523 -5.55 -20.81 10.55
CA LEU A 523 -6.85 -20.33 11.05
C LEU A 523 -7.79 -19.95 9.90
N LEU A 524 -7.31 -19.19 8.92
CA LEU A 524 -8.11 -18.83 7.75
C LEU A 524 -8.44 -20.06 6.89
N LYS A 525 -7.54 -21.04 6.77
CA LYS A 525 -7.85 -22.32 6.11
C LYS A 525 -8.97 -23.08 6.82
N ARG A 526 -8.99 -23.10 8.16
CA ARG A 526 -10.09 -23.71 8.93
C ARG A 526 -11.41 -22.98 8.69
N LYS A 527 -11.36 -21.65 8.57
CA LYS A 527 -12.56 -20.83 8.33
C LYS A 527 -13.11 -20.96 6.91
N PHE A 528 -12.27 -20.83 5.89
CA PHE A 528 -12.70 -20.76 4.49
C PHE A 528 -12.63 -22.10 3.76
N GLY A 529 -11.91 -23.08 4.30
CA GLY A 529 -11.70 -24.39 3.70
C GLY A 529 -10.56 -24.46 2.67
N PHE A 530 -10.31 -23.38 1.91
CA PHE A 530 -9.21 -23.31 0.95
C PHE A 530 -7.91 -22.79 1.58
N SER A 531 -6.77 -23.00 0.90
CA SER A 531 -5.49 -22.44 1.35
C SER A 531 -5.42 -20.93 1.08
N PRO A 532 -5.32 -20.06 2.11
CA PRO A 532 -5.28 -18.61 1.93
C PRO A 532 -4.02 -18.13 1.19
N LEU A 533 -3.00 -18.98 1.07
CA LEU A 533 -1.81 -18.70 0.27
C LEU A 533 -2.16 -18.40 -1.21
N TYR A 534 -3.20 -19.05 -1.76
CA TYR A 534 -3.69 -18.74 -3.10
C TYR A 534 -4.29 -17.34 -3.18
N GLN A 535 -4.95 -16.88 -2.11
CA GLN A 535 -5.52 -15.54 -2.03
C GLN A 535 -4.41 -14.49 -2.03
N LEU A 536 -3.36 -14.70 -1.23
CA LEU A 536 -2.18 -13.86 -1.24
C LEU A 536 -1.51 -13.82 -2.62
N ALA A 537 -1.16 -14.98 -3.18
CA ALA A 537 -0.50 -15.06 -4.49
C ALA A 537 -1.35 -14.46 -5.62
N PHE A 538 -2.68 -14.62 -5.56
CA PHE A 538 -3.61 -13.97 -6.48
C PHE A 538 -3.48 -12.44 -6.45
N VAL A 539 -3.39 -11.82 -5.28
CA VAL A 539 -3.18 -10.36 -5.19
C VAL A 539 -1.81 -9.97 -5.74
N LEU A 540 -0.76 -10.64 -5.29
CA LEU A 540 0.62 -10.32 -5.69
C LEU A 540 0.80 -10.42 -7.21
N GLU A 541 0.13 -11.38 -7.86
CA GLU A 541 0.20 -11.58 -9.31
C GLU A 541 -0.72 -10.62 -10.08
N THR A 542 -1.98 -10.46 -9.65
CA THR A 542 -2.93 -9.58 -10.35
C THR A 542 -2.56 -8.10 -10.25
N GLN A 543 -1.87 -7.71 -9.19
CA GLN A 543 -1.45 -6.33 -8.93
C GLN A 543 0.07 -6.17 -8.97
N ALA A 544 0.79 -7.09 -9.63
CA ALA A 544 2.25 -7.16 -9.63
C ALA A 544 2.91 -5.82 -10.00
N SER A 545 2.42 -5.14 -11.04
CA SER A 545 2.98 -3.84 -11.46
C SER A 545 2.88 -2.79 -10.36
N ALA A 546 1.75 -2.71 -9.67
CA ALA A 546 1.51 -1.71 -8.65
C ALA A 546 2.28 -2.02 -7.36
N LEU A 547 2.31 -3.31 -6.99
CA LEU A 547 3.11 -3.84 -5.90
C LEU A 547 4.60 -3.54 -6.10
N GLN A 548 5.14 -3.86 -7.29
CA GLN A 548 6.51 -3.48 -7.64
C GLN A 548 6.71 -1.98 -7.51
N GLY A 549 5.72 -1.19 -7.91
CA GLY A 549 5.77 0.25 -7.78
C GLY A 549 5.91 0.73 -6.33
N HIS A 550 5.16 0.14 -5.40
CA HIS A 550 5.31 0.43 -3.97
C HIS A 550 6.65 -0.03 -3.43
N LEU A 551 7.10 -1.24 -3.79
CA LEU A 551 8.39 -1.78 -3.35
C LEU A 551 9.56 -0.93 -3.85
N PHE A 552 9.55 -0.52 -5.13
CA PHE A 552 10.57 0.38 -5.67
C PHE A 552 10.61 1.71 -4.92
N THR A 553 9.46 2.32 -4.66
CA THR A 553 9.39 3.57 -3.89
C THR A 553 9.95 3.35 -2.48
N SER A 554 9.44 2.39 -1.71
CA SER A 554 9.88 2.17 -0.33
C SER A 554 11.36 1.76 -0.24
N THR A 555 11.86 0.86 -1.09
CA THR A 555 13.26 0.44 -1.04
C THR A 555 14.22 1.56 -1.49
N ALA A 556 13.88 2.33 -2.53
CA ALA A 556 14.68 3.48 -2.96
C ALA A 556 14.72 4.57 -1.87
N SER A 557 13.57 4.87 -1.26
CA SER A 557 13.47 5.76 -0.10
C SER A 557 14.32 5.27 1.07
N SER A 558 14.26 3.97 1.42
CA SER A 558 15.03 3.40 2.53
C SER A 558 16.54 3.37 2.27
N SER A 559 17.01 3.02 1.07
CA SER A 559 18.44 3.07 0.73
C SER A 559 18.97 4.50 0.75
N THR A 560 18.21 5.45 0.18
CA THR A 560 18.57 6.88 0.21
C THR A 560 18.54 7.43 1.64
N PHE A 561 17.61 6.98 2.47
CA PHE A 561 17.55 7.32 3.90
C PHE A 561 18.76 6.79 4.67
N HIS A 562 19.17 5.54 4.41
CA HIS A 562 20.36 4.94 5.03
C HIS A 562 21.64 5.71 4.68
N GLY A 563 21.74 6.24 3.45
CA GLY A 563 22.85 7.10 3.03
C GLY A 563 22.75 8.56 3.50
N ALA A 564 21.56 9.14 3.55
CA ALA A 564 21.35 10.53 3.95
C ALA A 564 21.53 10.77 5.44
N PHE A 565 21.33 9.74 6.28
CA PHE A 565 21.59 9.80 7.73
C PHE A 565 23.05 10.24 8.02
N GLY A 566 24.00 10.01 7.09
CA GLY A 566 25.41 10.40 7.24
C GLY A 566 25.63 11.90 7.28
N ALA A 567 24.82 12.65 6.53
CA ALA A 567 24.86 14.11 6.56
C ALA A 567 24.24 14.72 7.83
N PHE A 568 23.46 13.94 8.60
CA PHE A 568 22.85 14.40 9.86
C PHE A 568 23.79 14.31 11.06
N ALA A 569 24.64 13.27 11.12
CA ALA A 569 25.60 13.12 12.21
C ALA A 569 26.75 14.13 12.08
N ASP A 570 27.26 14.33 10.86
CA ASP A 570 28.36 15.25 10.57
C ASP A 570 27.98 16.73 10.78
N ALA A 571 26.70 17.07 10.60
CA ALA A 571 26.17 18.42 10.87
C ALA A 571 25.95 18.73 12.37
N ARG A 572 26.06 17.73 13.26
CA ARG A 572 25.92 17.92 14.71
C ARG A 572 27.26 18.25 15.38
N ASP A 573 28.35 17.77 14.80
CA ASP A 573 29.71 18.01 15.33
C ASP A 573 30.31 19.34 14.84
N ASP A 574 29.82 19.88 13.72
CA ASP A 574 30.10 21.25 13.29
C ASP A 574 29.02 22.21 13.84
N CYS A 575 29.37 23.06 14.80
CA CYS A 575 28.53 24.21 15.22
C CYS A 575 28.31 25.17 14.04
N VAL A 576 27.30 24.91 13.20
CA VAL A 576 26.97 25.75 12.03
C VAL A 576 26.00 26.87 12.43
N ALA A 577 26.43 28.12 12.18
CA ALA A 577 25.54 29.28 12.15
C ALA A 577 24.64 29.21 10.90
N TRP A 578 23.32 29.14 11.12
CA TRP A 578 22.32 29.04 10.06
C TRP A 578 22.12 30.39 9.34
N PRO A 579 21.87 30.41 8.02
CA PRO A 579 21.33 31.59 7.35
C PRO A 579 19.99 31.96 8.00
N HIS A 580 19.79 33.24 8.30
CA HIS A 580 18.58 33.74 8.99
C HIS A 580 17.25 33.33 8.30
N GLU A 581 17.27 33.05 6.99
CA GLU A 581 16.07 32.66 6.21
C GLU A 581 15.61 31.21 6.43
N LEU A 582 16.46 30.30 6.91
CA LEU A 582 16.10 28.89 7.16
C LEU A 582 15.62 28.63 8.59
N HIS A 583 15.83 29.58 9.51
CA HIS A 583 15.36 29.51 10.90
C HIS A 583 13.82 29.50 11.03
N ASP A 584 13.12 29.92 9.98
CA ASP A 584 11.66 30.05 9.95
C ASP A 584 10.94 28.83 9.36
N LEU A 585 11.66 27.84 8.82
CA LEU A 585 11.05 26.57 8.44
C LEU A 585 10.69 25.79 9.71
N ALA A 586 9.39 25.60 9.97
CA ALA A 586 8.87 24.93 11.17
C ALA A 586 9.57 23.60 11.48
N PHE A 587 9.92 22.84 10.44
CA PHE A 587 10.66 21.58 10.55
C PHE A 587 12.07 21.72 11.17
N LEU A 588 12.82 22.76 10.80
CA LEU A 588 14.18 23.00 11.35
C LEU A 588 14.12 23.48 12.80
N ARG A 589 13.07 24.24 13.16
CA ARG A 589 12.80 24.65 14.55
C ARG A 589 12.49 23.43 15.43
N THR A 590 11.70 22.48 14.95
CA THR A 590 11.40 21.23 15.70
C THR A 590 12.60 20.32 15.88
N ALA A 591 13.54 20.30 14.94
CA ALA A 591 14.76 19.49 15.04
C ALA A 591 15.82 20.06 16.01
N GLN A 592 15.73 21.36 16.34
CA GLN A 592 16.63 22.05 17.28
C GLN A 592 16.08 22.15 18.71
N MET A 593 14.84 21.71 18.95
CA MET A 593 14.16 21.78 20.25
C MET A 593 14.61 20.67 21.23
N PRO A 594 14.50 20.90 22.55
CA PRO A 594 14.56 19.83 23.53
C PRO A 594 13.54 18.73 23.18
N ALA A 595 13.93 17.46 23.37
CA ALA A 595 13.15 16.31 22.87
C ALA A 595 11.69 16.27 23.38
N GLU A 596 11.42 16.86 24.55
CA GLU A 596 10.08 16.98 25.14
C GLU A 596 9.17 17.96 24.37
N ASP A 597 9.73 19.08 23.87
CA ASP A 597 9.01 20.09 23.08
C ASP A 597 8.84 19.68 21.60
N ALA A 598 9.79 18.90 21.07
CA ALA A 598 9.74 18.34 19.73
C ALA A 598 8.59 17.32 19.55
N ALA A 599 8.24 16.58 20.61
CA ALA A 599 7.14 15.62 20.58
C ALA A 599 5.76 16.29 20.45
N ALA A 600 5.55 17.44 21.10
CA ALA A 600 4.30 18.20 21.02
C ALA A 600 4.10 18.85 19.65
N SER A 601 5.18 19.32 19.02
CA SER A 601 5.15 19.98 17.71
C SER A 601 4.98 19.01 16.52
N LEU A 602 5.36 17.74 16.67
CA LEU A 602 5.08 16.69 15.68
C LEU A 602 3.57 16.47 15.45
N PHE A 603 2.76 16.59 16.51
CA PHE A 603 1.29 16.49 16.41
C PHE A 603 0.66 17.70 15.69
N ASP A 604 1.23 18.90 15.84
CA ASP A 604 0.82 20.10 15.10
C ASP A 604 1.33 20.09 13.65
N LEU A 605 2.47 19.46 13.38
CA LEU A 605 3.02 19.32 12.04
C LEU A 605 2.09 18.50 11.15
N ASP A 606 1.51 17.40 11.65
CA ASP A 606 0.50 16.61 10.92
C ASP A 606 -0.73 17.45 10.53
N ALA A 607 -1.13 18.41 11.38
CA ALA A 607 -2.25 19.32 11.11
C ALA A 607 -1.90 20.43 10.10
N VAL A 608 -0.70 21.02 10.22
CA VAL A 608 -0.18 22.04 9.28
C VAL A 608 0.10 21.42 7.91
N VAL A 609 0.54 20.17 7.88
CA VAL A 609 0.86 19.42 6.67
C VAL A 609 -0.41 18.95 5.95
N ALA A 610 -1.47 18.58 6.68
CA ALA A 610 -2.80 18.38 6.08
C ALA A 610 -3.31 19.67 5.38
N ALA A 611 -3.03 20.84 5.96
CA ALA A 611 -3.35 22.14 5.36
C ALA A 611 -2.48 22.46 4.13
N ASN A 612 -1.18 22.14 4.16
CA ASN A 612 -0.26 22.35 3.04
C ASN A 612 -0.49 21.37 1.88
N GLY A 613 -0.90 20.13 2.16
CA GLY A 613 -1.33 19.18 1.13
C GLY A 613 -2.58 19.67 0.37
N LEU A 614 -3.51 20.33 1.06
CA LEU A 614 -4.64 21.03 0.42
C LEU A 614 -4.19 22.23 -0.43
N ALA A 615 -3.19 22.98 0.03
CA ALA A 615 -2.62 24.11 -0.71
C ALA A 615 -1.85 23.68 -1.98
N LEU A 616 -1.12 22.55 -1.92
CA LEU A 616 -0.44 21.97 -3.09
C LEU A 616 -1.46 21.44 -4.11
N VAL A 617 -2.52 20.77 -3.65
CA VAL A 617 -3.63 20.34 -4.50
C VAL A 617 -4.34 21.54 -5.13
N SER A 618 -4.52 22.64 -4.39
CA SER A 618 -5.07 23.90 -4.92
C SER A 618 -4.14 24.51 -5.97
N SER A 619 -2.82 24.47 -5.77
CA SER A 619 -1.83 25.00 -6.72
C SER A 619 -1.78 24.17 -8.01
N VAL A 620 -1.91 22.85 -7.89
CA VAL A 620 -2.06 21.95 -9.06
C VAL A 620 -3.39 22.22 -9.79
N GLU A 621 -4.48 22.53 -9.09
CA GLU A 621 -5.73 22.98 -9.72
C GLU A 621 -5.55 24.31 -10.44
N GLN A 622 -4.73 25.22 -9.91
CA GLN A 622 -4.44 26.53 -10.50
C GLN A 622 -3.53 26.44 -11.74
N VAL A 623 -2.63 25.45 -11.80
CA VAL A 623 -1.79 25.15 -12.98
C VAL A 623 -2.56 24.34 -14.04
N ALA A 624 -3.60 23.60 -13.63
CA ALA A 624 -4.47 22.86 -14.54
C ALA A 624 -5.60 23.70 -15.16
N HIS A 625 -5.87 24.89 -14.61
CA HIS A 625 -6.78 25.89 -15.17
C HIS A 625 -6.02 26.86 -16.08
#